data_AF-A0A534TW11-F1
#
_entry.id   AF-A0A534TW11-F1
#
_cell.length_a   1.000
_cell.length_b   1.000
_cell.length_c   1.000
_cell.angle_alpha   90.00
_cell.angle_beta   90.00
_cell.angle_gamma   90.00
#
_symmetry.space_group_name_H-M   'P 1'
#
loop_
_entity.id
_entity.type
_entity.pdbx_description
1 polymer ?
#
loop_
_entity_poly.entity_id
_entity_poly.type
_entity_poly.pdbx_seq_one_letter_code
_entity_poly.pdbx_strand_id
1 'polypeptide(L)' 'MINRIFSGTRCRVIRQVHYPDGAVHRFTLGTIRYAMENLGRELVMVDWDTGRATVVFPHDIELVAGEASAIA' A
#
# COMPACT_ATOMS: atom_id res chain seq x y z
N MET A 1 8.26 13.99 -5.57
CA MET A 1 7.29 14.78 -4.74
C MET A 1 6.43 13.82 -3.92
N ILE A 2 6.06 14.16 -2.67
CA ILE A 2 5.15 13.35 -1.85
C ILE A 2 3.70 13.72 -2.16
N ASN A 3 2.85 12.72 -2.40
CA ASN A 3 1.41 12.84 -2.62
C ASN A 3 0.66 12.08 -1.51
N ARG A 4 -0.33 12.75 -0.89
CA ARG A 4 -1.11 12.22 0.24
C ARG A 4 -2.59 12.00 -0.07
N ILE A 5 -3.00 12.06 -1.34
CA ILE A 5 -4.41 11.90 -1.75
C ILE A 5 -4.99 10.57 -1.26
N PHE A 6 -4.20 9.50 -1.25
CA PHE A 6 -4.60 8.16 -0.80
C PHE A 6 -4.12 7.81 0.61
N SER A 7 -3.57 8.78 1.37
CA SER A 7 -3.11 8.52 2.73
C SER A 7 -4.27 8.06 3.62
N GLY A 8 -4.06 6.99 4.39
CA GLY A 8 -5.08 6.38 5.24
C GLY A 8 -5.99 5.39 4.52
N THR A 9 -5.90 5.27 3.18
CA THR A 9 -6.70 4.30 2.43
C THR A 9 -6.18 2.87 2.65
N ARG A 10 -7.11 1.93 2.84
CA ARG A 10 -6.80 0.50 2.93
C ARG A 10 -6.45 -0.06 1.56
N CYS A 11 -5.46 -0.93 1.54
CA CYS A 11 -5.04 -1.63 0.35
C CYS A 11 -4.67 -3.07 0.68
N ARG A 12 -4.57 -3.91 -0.36
CA ARG A 12 -3.96 -5.23 -0.27
C ARG A 12 -3.00 -5.45 -1.42
N VAL A 13 -1.96 -6.22 -1.18
CA VAL A 13 -1.07 -6.65 -2.27
C VAL A 13 -1.73 -7.74 -3.10
N ILE A 14 -1.71 -7.61 -4.43
CA ILE A 14 -2.40 -8.56 -5.34
C ILE A 14 -1.53 -9.74 -5.75
N ARG A 15 -0.21 -9.65 -5.50
CA ARG A 15 0.81 -10.69 -5.71
C ARG A 15 1.91 -10.59 -4.66
N GLN A 16 2.73 -11.62 -4.54
CA GLN A 16 3.88 -11.56 -3.64
C GLN A 16 4.91 -10.54 -4.15
N VAL A 17 5.40 -9.69 -3.24
CA VAL A 17 6.46 -8.71 -3.53
C VAL A 17 7.69 -9.07 -2.71
N HIS A 18 8.81 -9.28 -3.39
CA HIS A 18 10.08 -9.64 -2.76
C HIS A 18 10.93 -8.40 -2.47
N TYR A 19 11.56 -8.41 -1.31
CA TYR A 19 12.51 -7.42 -0.84
C TYR A 19 13.81 -8.13 -0.40
N PRO A 20 14.95 -7.42 -0.34
CA PRO A 20 16.21 -8.03 0.13
C PRO A 20 16.15 -8.65 1.54
N ASP A 21 15.27 -8.14 2.39
CA ASP A 21 15.05 -8.49 3.79
C ASP A 21 13.73 -9.26 4.03
N GLY A 22 13.09 -9.78 2.98
CA GLY A 22 11.90 -10.62 3.11
C GLY A 22 10.88 -10.45 1.99
N ALA A 23 9.62 -10.74 2.27
CA ALA A 23 8.54 -10.59 1.28
C ALA A 23 7.26 -10.10 1.94
N VAL A 24 6.43 -9.41 1.15
CA VAL A 24 5.03 -9.17 1.48
C VAL A 24 4.21 -10.21 0.70
N HIS A 25 3.52 -11.09 1.42
CA HIS A 25 2.78 -12.20 0.81
C HIS A 25 1.48 -11.71 0.15
N ARG A 26 1.01 -12.46 -0.84
CA ARG A 26 -0.23 -12.14 -1.55
C ARG A 26 -1.40 -11.97 -0.56
N PHE A 27 -2.23 -10.95 -0.80
CA PHE A 27 -3.38 -10.57 0.02
C PHE A 27 -3.05 -10.02 1.42
N THR A 28 -1.77 -9.78 1.75
CA THR A 28 -1.43 -9.00 2.93
C THR A 28 -2.06 -7.61 2.82
N LEU A 29 -2.78 -7.24 3.87
CA LEU A 29 -3.44 -5.96 3.99
C LEU A 29 -2.51 -4.90 4.58
N GLY A 30 -2.75 -3.65 4.22
CA GLY A 30 -2.01 -2.50 4.73
C GLY A 30 -2.74 -1.19 4.51
N THR A 31 -2.16 -0.12 5.02
CA THR A 31 -2.67 1.24 4.94
C THR A 31 -1.66 2.11 4.20
N ILE A 32 -2.11 2.83 3.17
CA ILE A 32 -1.24 3.73 2.41
C ILE A 32 -0.82 4.89 3.31
N ARG A 33 0.50 5.08 3.46
CA ARG A 33 1.08 6.20 4.20
C ARG A 33 1.18 7.43 3.30
N TYR A 34 1.74 7.27 2.11
CA TYR A 34 1.81 8.29 1.05
C TYR A 34 2.26 7.65 -0.27
N ALA A 35 1.99 8.33 -1.39
CA ALA A 35 2.62 8.06 -2.67
C ALA A 35 3.78 9.03 -2.92
N MET A 36 4.73 8.65 -3.77
CA MET A 36 5.80 9.51 -4.22
C MET A 36 6.25 9.18 -5.63
N GLU A 37 6.78 10.18 -6.31
CA GLU A 37 7.55 10.01 -7.54
C GLU A 37 9.05 9.92 -7.20
N ASN A 38 9.73 8.95 -7.82
CA ASN A 38 11.17 8.74 -7.75
C ASN A 38 11.72 8.30 -9.12
N LEU A 39 12.53 9.16 -9.76
CA LEU A 39 13.20 8.86 -11.04
C LEU A 39 12.26 8.41 -12.17
N GLY A 40 11.10 9.07 -12.28
CA GLY A 40 10.06 8.77 -13.26
C GLY A 40 9.17 7.58 -12.88
N ARG A 41 9.26 7.08 -11.65
CA ARG A 41 8.45 5.97 -11.15
C ARG A 41 7.52 6.44 -10.04
N GLU A 42 6.27 6.05 -10.12
CA GLU A 42 5.33 6.18 -9.01
C GLU A 42 5.49 5.01 -8.04
N LEU A 43 5.57 5.36 -6.77
CA LEU A 43 5.82 4.45 -5.66
C LEU A 43 4.84 4.77 -4.53
N VAL A 44 4.42 3.75 -3.79
CA VAL A 44 3.50 3.88 -2.66
C VAL A 44 4.17 3.32 -1.42
N MET A 45 4.28 4.14 -0.37
CA MET A 45 4.67 3.70 0.96
C MET A 45 3.44 3.15 1.67
N VAL A 46 3.50 1.90 2.10
CA VAL A 46 2.40 1.20 2.79
C VAL A 46 2.88 0.71 4.15
N ASP A 47 2.06 0.94 5.16
CA ASP A 47 2.17 0.32 6.48
C ASP A 47 1.35 -0.98 6.48
N TRP A 48 2.02 -2.12 6.44
CA TRP A 48 1.36 -3.44 6.42
C TRP A 48 0.91 -3.85 7.82
N ASP A 49 -0.20 -4.59 7.89
CA ASP A 49 -0.74 -5.11 9.15
C ASP A 49 0.21 -6.11 9.84
N THR A 50 1.18 -6.63 9.11
CA THR A 50 2.28 -7.44 9.65
C THR A 50 3.29 -6.63 10.47
N GLY A 51 3.10 -5.31 10.57
CA GLY A 51 3.96 -4.38 11.31
C GLY A 51 5.12 -3.81 10.51
N ARG A 52 5.28 -4.21 9.24
CA ARG A 52 6.34 -3.76 8.35
C ARG A 52 5.85 -2.58 7.49
N ALA A 53 6.72 -1.61 7.23
CA ALA A 53 6.49 -0.58 6.21
C ALA A 53 7.36 -0.84 4.98
N THR A 54 6.78 -0.85 3.78
CA THR A 54 7.56 -0.97 2.54
C THR A 54 7.04 -0.08 1.43
N VAL A 55 7.91 0.15 0.44
CA VAL A 55 7.55 0.78 -0.82
C VAL A 55 7.12 -0.30 -1.81
N VAL A 56 5.99 -0.09 -2.47
CA VAL A 56 5.46 -0.94 -3.56
C VAL A 56 5.15 -0.10 -4.78
N PHE A 57 5.00 -0.75 -5.93
CA PHE A 57 4.41 -0.08 -7.08
C PHE A 57 2.88 -0.02 -6.96
N PRO A 58 2.23 1.01 -7.52
CA PRO A 58 0.77 1.10 -7.55
C PRO A 58 0.10 -0.15 -8.13
N HIS A 59 0.70 -0.78 -9.15
CA HIS A 59 0.16 -1.99 -9.78
C HIS A 59 0.39 -3.28 -8.98
N ASP A 60 1.08 -3.22 -7.84
CA ASP A 60 1.24 -4.33 -6.90
C ASP A 60 0.11 -4.40 -5.88
N ILE A 61 -0.67 -3.32 -5.75
CA ILE A 61 -1.73 -3.20 -4.76
C ILE A 61 -3.06 -2.86 -5.41
N GLU A 62 -4.12 -3.16 -4.70
CA GLU A 62 -5.45 -2.62 -4.99
C GLU A 62 -6.00 -1.95 -3.74
N LEU A 63 -6.81 -0.91 -3.94
CA LEU A 63 -7.53 -0.25 -2.86
C LEU A 63 -8.66 -1.16 -2.40
N VAL A 64 -8.73 -1.39 -1.09
CA VAL A 64 -9.86 -2.10 -0.49
C VAL A 64 -10.94 -1.05 -0.28
N ALA A 65 -12.06 -1.18 -0.99
CA ALA A 65 -13.23 -0.35 -0.73
C ALA A 65 -13.54 -0.46 0.76
N GLY A 66 -13.53 0.67 1.46
CA GLY A 66 -14.06 0.69 2.81
C GLY A 66 -15.50 0.22 2.73
N GLU A 67 -15.88 -0.76 3.56
CA GLU A 67 -17.25 -0.74 4.04
C GLU A 67 -17.41 0.67 4.62
N ALA A 68 -18.11 1.53 3.87
CA ALA A 68 -18.56 2.80 4.39
C ALA A 68 -19.25 2.41 5.70
N SER A 69 -18.66 2.82 6.83
CA SER A 69 -19.27 2.60 8.12
C SER A 69 -20.66 3.22 8.02
N ALA A 70 -21.66 2.36 7.82
CA ALA A 70 -23.05 2.73 7.83
C ALA A 70 -23.34 3.08 9.29
N ILE A 71 -23.11 4.34 9.61
CA ILE A 71 -23.66 4.97 10.80
C ILE A 71 -25.18 4.97 10.60
N ALA A 72 -25.83 3.99 11.21
CA ALA A 72 -27.27 3.92 11.45
C ALA A 72 -27.69 4.97 12.49
#